data_AF-A0AAV9AD43-F1
#
_entry.id   AF-A0AAV9AD43-F1
#
_cell.length_a   1.000
_cell.length_b   1.000
_cell.length_c   1.000
_cell.angle_alpha   90.00
_cell.angle_beta   90.00
_cell.angle_gamma   90.00
#
_symmetry.space_group_name_H-M   'P 1'
#
loop_
_entity.id
_entity.type
_entity.pdbx_description
1 polymer ?
#
loop_
_entity_poly.entity_id
_entity_poly.type
_entity_poly.pdbx_seq_one_letter_code
_entity_poly.pdbx_strand_id
1 'polypeptide(L)'
;MAVYRVAKPSEYLAVTGWGIEEIQITKKAWIFFGQSYTVLDLTPVIHTFEVQAMSAEKLPFILPVIFTIGPHNHKKSLIKYAKLMSPHDKPSNHIRELVKGVIEGETRVLAASMIMEQIFKGTNEFKPQVLDKVQQELKKFGLLIYNAYVNQLINMPGHKYFSYLGQKTQMEEVNQETIDVMEAKKKSEIGLKEELYVCSDAKISENKRETEIVDANADLATEMEKTAEVEVAKAETIQEVEHQNAMVDTAKSKAELLSKATVQEANSQLHQKEKVAKTESYEQANVADSIMGLSDATVEAIMKRSGAMADSIMKRSDAMAEALTKRSDAMAEALAKRSDAMAEALTKRSDAIHFALDGWEEIAEVQRECMWNNDHLF
;
A
#
# COMPACT_ATOMS: atom_id res chain seq x y z
N MET A 1 10.12 7.33 -69.24
CA MET A 1 8.83 6.63 -69.02
C MET A 1 8.36 7.01 -67.62
N ALA A 2 7.18 7.62 -67.48
CA ALA A 2 6.64 7.97 -66.16
C ALA A 2 5.76 6.82 -65.66
N VAL A 3 5.95 6.38 -64.41
CA VAL A 3 5.17 5.30 -63.80
C VAL A 3 4.20 5.89 -62.80
N TYR A 4 2.91 5.61 -62.96
CA TYR A 4 1.89 6.02 -62.00
C TYR A 4 1.79 5.01 -60.85
N ARG A 5 1.92 5.48 -59.61
CA ARG A 5 1.81 4.65 -58.41
C ARG A 5 0.76 5.22 -57.46
N VAL A 6 0.02 4.31 -56.81
CA VAL A 6 -1.01 4.61 -55.82
C VAL A 6 -0.73 3.79 -54.58
N ALA A 7 -0.71 4.44 -53.41
CA ALA A 7 -0.55 3.79 -52.12
C ALA A 7 -1.88 3.23 -51.59
N LYS A 8 -1.79 2.20 -50.73
CA LYS A 8 -2.95 1.63 -50.02
C LYS A 8 -3.55 2.60 -48.98
N PRO A 9 -4.73 2.28 -48.40
CA PRO A 9 -5.38 3.15 -47.41
C PRO A 9 -4.49 3.51 -46.21
N SER A 10 -3.69 2.57 -45.70
CA SER A 10 -2.76 2.77 -44.58
C SER A 10 -1.36 3.25 -44.99
N GLU A 11 -1.08 3.38 -46.30
CA GLU A 11 0.26 3.67 -46.81
C GLU A 11 0.37 5.06 -47.42
N TYR A 12 1.56 5.65 -47.44
CA TYR A 12 1.86 6.86 -48.21
C TYR A 12 3.11 6.67 -49.07
N LEU A 13 3.19 7.38 -50.19
CA LEU A 13 4.40 7.43 -51.02
C LEU A 13 5.26 8.61 -50.57
N ALA A 14 6.48 8.32 -50.17
CA ALA A 14 7.55 9.32 -50.04
C ALA A 14 8.34 9.36 -51.35
N VAL A 15 8.23 10.46 -52.09
CA VAL A 15 8.90 10.66 -53.37
C VAL A 15 10.07 11.64 -53.19
N THR A 16 11.22 11.28 -53.74
CA THR A 16 12.46 12.05 -53.70
C THR A 16 13.13 12.05 -55.08
N GLY A 17 14.10 12.93 -55.30
CA GLY A 17 14.89 12.97 -56.53
C GLY A 17 14.67 14.24 -57.35
N TRP A 18 14.81 14.15 -58.67
CA TRP A 18 14.91 15.34 -59.52
C TRP A 18 13.72 16.29 -59.37
N GLY A 19 14.00 17.55 -59.00
CA GLY A 19 13.03 18.62 -58.79
C GLY A 19 12.38 18.65 -57.40
N ILE A 20 12.82 17.80 -56.46
CA ILE A 20 12.31 17.74 -55.08
C ILE A 20 13.49 17.94 -54.12
N GLU A 21 13.47 19.03 -53.34
CA GLU A 21 14.58 19.38 -52.44
C GLU A 21 14.65 18.53 -51.16
N GLU A 22 13.49 18.11 -50.60
CA GLU A 22 13.45 17.26 -49.40
C GLU A 22 12.76 15.91 -49.67
N ILE A 23 11.49 15.77 -49.26
CA ILE A 23 10.68 14.56 -49.44
C ILE A 23 9.24 15.01 -49.65
N GLN A 24 8.61 14.55 -50.72
CA GLN A 24 7.21 14.83 -51.00
C GLN A 24 6.35 13.63 -50.61
N ILE A 25 5.41 13.84 -49.68
CA ILE A 25 4.51 12.78 -49.19
C ILE A 25 3.15 12.90 -49.86
N THR A 26 2.75 11.85 -50.59
CA THR A 26 1.52 11.82 -51.38
C THR A 26 0.88 10.43 -51.36
N LYS A 27 -0.45 10.35 -51.57
CA LYS A 27 -1.16 9.07 -51.74
C LYS A 27 -1.04 8.51 -53.17
N LYS A 28 -0.87 9.38 -54.15
CA LYS A 28 -0.77 9.05 -55.56
C LYS A 28 0.21 10.02 -56.23
N ALA A 29 1.12 9.49 -57.04
CA ALA A 29 2.12 10.31 -57.72
C ALA A 29 2.53 9.68 -59.05
N TRP A 30 2.85 10.56 -60.00
CA TRP A 30 3.62 10.20 -61.19
C TRP A 30 5.10 10.24 -60.84
N ILE A 31 5.79 9.13 -61.09
CA ILE A 31 7.20 8.99 -60.79
C ILE A 31 7.96 9.13 -62.11
N PHE A 32 8.71 10.21 -62.21
CA PHE A 32 9.47 10.57 -63.41
C PHE A 32 10.89 10.01 -63.37
N PHE A 33 11.58 10.03 -64.51
CA PHE A 33 12.97 9.57 -64.61
C PHE A 33 13.87 10.43 -63.68
N GLY A 34 14.66 9.77 -62.83
CA GLY A 34 15.48 10.43 -61.80
C GLY A 34 14.75 10.71 -60.48
N GLN A 35 13.50 10.26 -60.34
CA GLN A 35 12.78 10.25 -59.06
C GLN A 35 12.70 8.83 -58.50
N SER A 36 12.88 8.73 -57.19
CA SER A 36 12.77 7.51 -56.40
C SER A 36 11.56 7.61 -55.47
N TYR A 37 11.00 6.47 -55.09
CA TYR A 37 9.91 6.43 -54.14
C TYR A 37 10.08 5.32 -53.12
N THR A 38 9.59 5.59 -51.92
CA THR A 38 9.51 4.62 -50.81
C THR A 38 8.07 4.58 -50.31
N VAL A 39 7.56 3.37 -50.07
CA VAL A 39 6.23 3.17 -49.47
C VAL A 39 6.38 3.22 -47.95
N LEU A 40 5.64 4.10 -47.30
CA LEU A 40 5.58 4.24 -45.85
C LEU A 40 4.29 3.64 -45.33
N ASP A 41 4.37 2.69 -44.40
CA ASP A 41 3.21 2.15 -43.70
C ASP A 41 2.93 2.98 -42.43
N LEU A 42 1.68 3.39 -42.24
CA LEU A 42 1.25 4.14 -41.05
C LEU A 42 0.59 3.25 -40.00
N THR A 43 0.49 1.95 -40.26
CA THR A 43 -0.12 1.00 -39.34
C THR A 43 0.66 0.97 -38.01
N PRO A 44 0.00 1.24 -36.86
CA PRO A 44 0.65 1.16 -35.57
C PRO A 44 1.12 -0.27 -35.27
N VAL A 45 2.32 -0.41 -34.74
CA VAL A 45 2.93 -1.69 -34.38
C VAL A 45 3.00 -1.81 -32.86
N ILE A 46 2.68 -3.01 -32.36
CA ILE A 46 2.80 -3.34 -30.94
C ILE A 46 4.26 -3.73 -30.66
N HIS A 47 4.85 -3.07 -29.69
CA HIS A 47 6.19 -3.35 -29.21
C HIS A 47 6.16 -3.66 -27.71
N THR A 48 6.70 -4.81 -27.36
CA THR A 48 6.88 -5.26 -25.97
C THR A 48 8.31 -5.03 -25.53
N PHE A 49 8.48 -4.38 -24.39
CA PHE A 49 9.79 -4.07 -23.82
C PHE A 49 9.83 -4.46 -22.34
N GLU A 50 10.99 -4.92 -21.90
CA GLU A 50 11.29 -5.18 -20.50
C GLU A 50 12.41 -4.23 -20.09
N VAL A 51 12.04 -3.13 -19.44
CA VAL A 51 13.00 -2.11 -19.04
C VAL A 51 13.61 -2.49 -17.70
N GLN A 52 14.92 -2.70 -17.68
CA GLN A 52 15.67 -2.88 -16.44
C GLN A 52 16.12 -1.51 -15.91
N ALA A 53 15.73 -1.20 -14.68
CA ALA A 53 16.02 0.08 -14.03
C ALA A 53 16.33 -0.11 -12.54
N MET A 54 16.83 0.96 -11.92
CA MET A 54 17.09 1.03 -10.48
C MET A 54 16.34 2.21 -9.89
N SER A 55 15.75 2.04 -8.71
CA SER A 55 15.13 3.14 -7.97
C SER A 55 16.15 4.07 -7.33
N ALA A 56 15.71 5.18 -6.74
CA ALA A 56 16.54 6.08 -5.93
C ALA A 56 17.23 5.37 -4.75
N GLU A 57 16.62 4.29 -4.24
CA GLU A 57 17.13 3.46 -3.15
C GLU A 57 18.09 2.35 -3.64
N LYS A 58 18.47 2.40 -4.92
CA LYS A 58 19.33 1.41 -5.59
C LYS A 58 18.73 0.00 -5.62
N LEU A 59 17.40 -0.12 -5.59
CA LEU A 59 16.72 -1.39 -5.76
C LEU A 59 16.50 -1.67 -7.25
N PRO A 60 17.03 -2.79 -7.79
CA PRO A 60 16.84 -3.15 -9.18
C PRO A 60 15.44 -3.73 -9.42
N PHE A 61 14.81 -3.35 -10.52
CA PHE A 61 13.52 -3.89 -10.94
C PHE A 61 13.40 -4.01 -12.46
N ILE A 62 12.45 -4.82 -12.89
CA ILE A 62 12.09 -4.99 -14.29
C ILE A 62 10.68 -4.43 -14.49
N LEU A 63 10.54 -3.50 -15.43
CA LEU A 63 9.28 -2.90 -15.83
C LEU A 63 8.87 -3.44 -17.21
N PRO A 64 7.92 -4.38 -17.27
CA PRO A 64 7.33 -4.79 -18.53
C PRO A 64 6.37 -3.72 -19.04
N VAL A 65 6.59 -3.23 -20.25
CA VAL A 65 5.74 -2.23 -20.90
C VAL A 65 5.42 -2.64 -22.33
N ILE A 66 4.16 -2.48 -22.71
CA ILE A 66 3.65 -2.74 -24.04
C ILE A 66 3.22 -1.40 -24.64
N PHE A 67 3.90 -0.98 -25.70
CA PHE A 67 3.58 0.25 -26.41
C PHE A 67 3.04 -0.07 -27.80
N THR A 68 1.95 0.61 -28.18
CA THR A 68 1.47 0.65 -29.55
C THR A 68 1.95 1.94 -30.18
N ILE A 69 2.94 1.86 -31.06
CA ILE A 69 3.63 3.03 -31.63
C ILE A 69 3.44 3.02 -33.14
N GLY A 70 3.18 4.19 -33.70
CA GLY A 70 3.12 4.37 -35.13
C GLY A 70 3.50 5.78 -35.53
N PRO A 71 3.71 6.05 -36.83
CA PRO A 71 3.96 7.40 -37.30
C PRO A 71 2.73 8.28 -37.08
N HIS A 72 2.98 9.53 -36.71
CA HIS A 72 1.91 10.51 -36.56
C HIS A 72 1.42 10.97 -37.95
N ASN A 73 0.10 11.01 -38.17
CA ASN A 73 -0.52 11.42 -39.44
C ASN A 73 -0.48 12.95 -39.68
N HIS A 74 0.67 13.58 -39.44
CA HIS A 74 0.92 14.99 -39.72
C HIS A 74 2.06 15.11 -40.72
N LYS A 75 1.94 15.99 -41.72
CA LYS A 75 2.90 16.10 -42.84
C LYS A 75 4.35 16.25 -42.37
N LYS A 76 4.61 17.11 -41.37
CA LYS A 76 5.95 17.31 -40.81
C LYS A 76 6.50 16.07 -40.09
N SER A 77 5.64 15.32 -39.40
CA SER A 77 6.03 14.08 -38.70
C SER A 77 6.30 12.95 -39.68
N LEU A 78 5.47 12.82 -40.72
CA LEU A 78 5.67 11.83 -41.77
C LEU A 78 6.98 12.06 -42.54
N ILE A 79 7.40 13.31 -42.76
CA ILE A 79 8.71 13.61 -43.38
C ILE A 79 9.86 13.12 -42.48
N LYS A 80 9.78 13.34 -41.17
CA LYS A 80 10.79 12.86 -40.21
C LYS A 80 10.85 11.32 -40.18
N TYR A 81 9.68 10.69 -40.16
CA TYR A 81 9.56 9.24 -40.21
C TYR A 81 10.11 8.67 -41.53
N ALA A 82 9.83 9.32 -42.66
CA ALA A 82 10.37 8.96 -43.96
C ALA A 82 11.90 9.02 -44.01
N LYS A 83 12.49 10.09 -43.43
CA LYS A 83 13.95 10.24 -43.32
C LYS A 83 14.56 9.09 -42.50
N LEU A 84 13.88 8.63 -41.45
CA LEU A 84 14.33 7.50 -40.62
C LEU A 84 14.16 6.13 -41.30
N MET A 85 13.15 6.00 -42.17
CA MET A 85 12.91 4.79 -42.98
C MET A 85 13.73 4.72 -44.26
N SER A 86 14.54 5.75 -44.55
CA SER A 86 15.42 5.73 -45.71
C SER A 86 16.36 4.52 -45.61
N PRO A 87 16.53 3.74 -46.70
CA PRO A 87 17.41 2.58 -46.71
C PRO A 87 18.86 3.04 -46.51
N HIS A 88 19.31 2.95 -45.27
CA HIS A 88 20.73 2.86 -44.94
C HIS A 88 21.07 1.36 -44.83
N ASP A 89 22.34 0.98 -44.95
CA ASP A 89 22.86 -0.42 -44.91
C ASP A 89 22.53 -1.24 -43.64
N LYS A 90 21.58 -0.79 -42.81
CA LYS A 90 21.19 -1.42 -41.56
C LYS A 90 19.90 -2.23 -41.74
N PRO A 91 19.81 -3.44 -41.15
CA PRO A 91 18.64 -4.29 -41.26
C PRO A 91 17.39 -3.64 -40.64
N SER A 92 16.23 -4.12 -41.06
CA SER A 92 14.86 -3.70 -40.75
C SER A 92 14.47 -3.48 -39.27
N ASN A 93 15.40 -3.68 -38.32
CA ASN A 93 15.16 -3.54 -36.89
C ASN A 93 15.52 -2.15 -36.31
N HIS A 94 16.00 -1.22 -37.13
CA HIS A 94 16.50 0.07 -36.64
C HIS A 94 15.46 0.89 -35.84
N ILE A 95 14.19 0.93 -36.28
CA ILE A 95 13.11 1.60 -35.52
C ILE A 95 12.96 0.98 -34.15
N ARG A 96 12.92 -0.35 -34.08
CA ARG A 96 12.71 -1.08 -32.82
C ARG A 96 13.84 -0.79 -31.83
N GLU A 97 15.08 -0.77 -32.30
CA GLU A 97 16.24 -0.42 -31.47
C GLU A 97 16.20 1.03 -30.99
N LEU A 98 15.82 1.96 -31.87
CA LEU A 98 15.70 3.37 -31.49
C LEU A 98 14.61 3.57 -30.43
N VAL A 99 13.42 3.02 -30.68
CA VAL A 99 12.30 3.09 -29.75
C VAL A 99 12.66 2.43 -28.41
N LYS A 100 13.33 1.28 -28.45
CA LYS A 100 13.84 0.60 -27.26
C LYS A 100 14.81 1.49 -26.48
N GLY A 101 15.79 2.08 -27.15
CA GLY A 101 16.79 2.95 -26.52
C GLY A 101 16.18 4.19 -25.87
N VAL A 102 15.19 4.81 -26.52
CA VAL A 102 14.46 5.97 -25.98
C VAL A 102 13.67 5.58 -24.73
N ILE A 103 12.87 4.51 -24.80
CA ILE A 103 12.05 4.04 -23.67
C ILE A 103 12.93 3.64 -22.49
N GLU A 104 13.99 2.86 -22.73
CA GLU A 104 14.91 2.43 -21.68
C GLU A 104 15.65 3.62 -21.04
N GLY A 105 16.09 4.59 -21.85
CA GLY A 105 16.78 5.78 -21.38
C GLY A 105 15.90 6.64 -20.47
N GLU A 106 14.73 7.07 -20.96
CA GLU A 106 13.84 7.97 -20.23
C GLU A 106 13.25 7.32 -18.97
N THR A 107 12.86 6.05 -19.08
CA THR A 107 12.35 5.29 -17.93
C THR A 107 13.42 5.13 -16.85
N ARG A 108 14.68 4.88 -17.23
CA ARG A 108 15.79 4.75 -16.27
C ARG A 108 16.06 6.05 -15.51
N VAL A 109 16.02 7.18 -16.21
CA VAL A 109 16.22 8.50 -15.59
C VAL A 109 15.11 8.79 -14.57
N LEU A 110 13.85 8.52 -14.92
CA LEU A 110 12.73 8.73 -14.00
C LEU A 110 12.78 7.76 -12.82
N ALA A 111 13.04 6.48 -13.07
CA ALA A 111 13.16 5.46 -12.03
C ALA A 111 14.23 5.82 -10.99
N ALA A 112 15.39 6.32 -11.43
CA ALA A 112 16.48 6.71 -10.54
C ALA A 112 16.13 7.88 -9.61
N SER A 113 15.10 8.67 -9.94
CA SER A 113 14.68 9.82 -9.13
C SER A 113 13.56 9.51 -8.12
N MET A 114 12.92 8.34 -8.22
CA MET A 114 11.75 7.98 -7.41
C MET A 114 12.05 6.84 -6.45
N ILE A 115 11.37 6.82 -5.30
CA ILE A 115 11.43 5.71 -4.34
C ILE A 115 10.65 4.50 -4.86
N MET A 116 11.05 3.31 -4.41
CA MET A 116 10.52 2.07 -4.96
C MET A 116 9.01 1.90 -4.74
N GLU A 117 8.52 2.38 -3.59
CA GLU A 117 7.13 2.33 -3.19
C GLU A 117 6.23 3.21 -4.06
N GLN A 118 6.71 4.39 -4.48
CA GLN A 118 6.00 5.28 -5.40
C GLN A 118 5.90 4.69 -6.80
N ILE A 119 6.99 4.08 -7.28
CA ILE A 119 7.02 3.38 -8.56
C ILE A 119 6.05 2.19 -8.53
N PHE A 120 6.01 1.45 -7.41
CA PHE A 120 5.12 0.29 -7.22
C PHE A 120 3.63 0.69 -7.14
N LYS A 121 3.29 1.74 -6.39
CA LYS A 121 1.92 2.25 -6.32
C LYS A 121 1.46 2.76 -7.69
N GLY A 122 2.35 3.36 -8.48
CA GLY A 122 2.24 3.46 -9.94
C GLY A 122 1.02 4.20 -10.49
N THR A 123 0.23 4.90 -9.67
CA THR A 123 -1.10 5.37 -10.09
C THR A 123 -1.14 6.80 -10.61
N ASN A 124 -0.35 7.74 -10.04
CA ASN A 124 -0.58 9.16 -10.35
C ASN A 124 0.63 9.91 -10.92
N GLU A 125 1.86 9.49 -10.64
CA GLU A 125 3.04 10.29 -11.01
C GLU A 125 3.94 9.57 -12.01
N PHE A 126 4.29 8.32 -11.77
CA PHE A 126 5.27 7.60 -12.58
C PHE A 126 4.80 7.36 -14.03
N LYS A 127 3.61 6.75 -14.20
CA LYS A 127 3.07 6.41 -15.54
C LYS A 127 2.94 7.63 -16.47
N PRO A 128 2.22 8.71 -16.10
CA PRO A 128 2.07 9.85 -17.00
C PRO A 128 3.41 10.53 -17.30
N GLN A 129 4.31 10.64 -16.32
CA GLN A 129 5.63 11.26 -16.55
C GLN A 129 6.50 10.45 -17.53
N VAL A 130 6.52 9.13 -17.43
CA VAL A 130 7.24 8.27 -18.38
C VAL A 130 6.65 8.43 -19.77
N LEU A 131 5.33 8.41 -19.91
CA LEU A 131 4.66 8.56 -21.20
C LEU A 131 4.94 9.92 -21.83
N ASP A 132 4.87 11.01 -21.07
CA ASP A 132 5.11 12.36 -21.57
C ASP A 132 6.55 12.53 -22.06
N LYS A 133 7.53 12.07 -21.28
CA LYS A 133 8.95 12.16 -21.68
C LYS A 133 9.25 11.31 -22.91
N VAL A 134 8.81 10.05 -22.92
CA VAL A 134 9.00 9.17 -24.08
C VAL A 134 8.30 9.75 -25.32
N GLN A 135 7.09 10.31 -25.18
CA GLN A 135 6.37 10.92 -26.29
C GLN A 135 7.08 12.16 -26.84
N GLN A 136 7.71 12.98 -26.00
CA GLN A 136 8.51 14.13 -26.44
C GLN A 136 9.72 13.69 -27.29
N GLU A 137 10.42 12.63 -26.87
CA GLU A 137 11.55 12.08 -27.62
C GLU A 137 11.09 11.43 -28.94
N LEU A 138 10.04 10.61 -28.92
CA LEU A 138 9.49 9.96 -30.12
C LEU A 138 8.97 10.96 -31.16
N LYS A 139 8.47 12.13 -30.73
CA LYS A 139 8.01 13.20 -31.63
C LYS A 139 9.14 13.79 -32.48
N LYS A 140 10.40 13.72 -32.03
CA LYS A 140 11.58 14.13 -32.82
C LYS A 140 11.75 13.26 -34.06
N PHE A 141 11.35 11.99 -33.97
CA PHE A 141 11.39 11.00 -35.04
C PHE A 141 10.09 10.89 -35.84
N GLY A 142 9.06 11.68 -35.49
CA GLY A 142 7.76 11.64 -36.14
C GLY A 142 6.85 10.49 -35.68
N LEU A 143 7.18 9.84 -34.57
CA LEU A 143 6.44 8.73 -33.98
C LEU A 143 5.46 9.24 -32.90
N LEU A 144 4.37 8.51 -32.73
CA LEU A 144 3.32 8.74 -31.74
C LEU A 144 3.00 7.43 -31.02
N ILE A 145 2.84 7.53 -29.70
CA ILE A 145 2.30 6.46 -28.87
C ILE A 145 0.77 6.55 -28.96
N TYR A 146 0.14 5.53 -29.54
CA TYR A 146 -1.32 5.40 -29.58
C TYR A 146 -1.88 4.85 -28.28
N ASN A 147 -1.16 3.88 -27.71
CA ASN A 147 -1.52 3.25 -26.47
C ASN A 147 -0.26 2.77 -25.75
N ALA A 148 -0.31 2.77 -24.42
CA ALA A 148 0.74 2.23 -23.57
C ALA A 148 0.11 1.48 -22.40
N TYR A 149 0.55 0.26 -22.21
CA TYR A 149 0.16 -0.58 -21.11
C TYR A 149 1.39 -0.90 -20.27
N VAL A 150 1.38 -0.43 -19.03
CA VAL A 150 2.44 -0.66 -18.05
C VAL A 150 1.99 -1.77 -17.12
N ASN A 151 2.67 -2.91 -17.19
CA ASN A 151 2.38 -4.08 -16.35
C ASN A 151 2.91 -3.87 -14.93
N GLN A 152 2.54 -4.77 -14.02
CA GLN A 152 3.13 -4.81 -12.68
C GLN A 152 4.65 -5.03 -12.75
N LEU A 153 5.35 -4.38 -11.82
CA LEU A 153 6.80 -4.51 -11.66
C LEU A 153 7.17 -5.94 -11.29
N ILE A 154 8.25 -6.44 -11.89
CA ILE A 154 8.79 -7.77 -11.61
C ILE A 154 10.14 -7.62 -10.90
N ASN A 155 10.38 -8.42 -9.86
CA ASN A 155 11.66 -8.44 -9.15
C ASN A 155 12.74 -8.93 -10.11
N MET A 156 13.95 -8.38 -9.98
CA MET A 156 15.11 -9.03 -10.57
C MET A 156 15.29 -10.44 -9.93
N PRO A 157 15.74 -11.46 -10.68
CA PRO A 157 15.88 -12.82 -10.14
C PRO A 157 16.75 -12.83 -8.87
N GLY A 158 16.23 -13.40 -7.78
CA GLY A 158 16.91 -13.46 -6.48
C GLY A 158 16.41 -12.48 -5.41
N HIS A 159 15.61 -11.49 -5.77
CA HIS A 159 15.02 -10.54 -4.80
C HIS A 159 13.53 -10.83 -4.55
N LYS A 160 13.11 -10.80 -3.28
CA LYS A 160 11.71 -11.02 -2.84
C LYS A 160 10.97 -9.74 -2.45
N TYR A 161 11.55 -8.58 -2.74
CA TYR A 161 11.10 -7.29 -2.22
C TYR A 161 9.63 -6.99 -2.60
N PHE A 162 9.23 -7.16 -3.87
CA PHE A 162 7.82 -6.97 -4.26
C PHE A 162 6.83 -7.93 -3.60
N SER A 163 7.26 -9.15 -3.26
CA SER A 163 6.38 -10.10 -2.55
C SER A 163 6.08 -9.60 -1.14
N TYR A 164 7.09 -9.08 -0.44
CA TYR A 164 6.92 -8.48 0.88
C TYR A 164 6.15 -7.17 0.83
N LEU A 165 6.42 -6.30 -0.14
CA LEU A 165 5.67 -5.07 -0.33
C LEU A 165 4.19 -5.35 -0.61
N GLY A 166 3.89 -6.27 -1.53
CA GLY A 166 2.50 -6.66 -1.82
C GLY A 166 1.79 -7.21 -0.59
N GLN A 167 2.47 -8.05 0.20
CA GLN A 167 1.91 -8.55 1.46
C GLN A 167 1.72 -7.45 2.50
N LYS A 168 2.67 -6.51 2.62
CA LYS A 168 2.58 -5.35 3.52
C LYS A 168 1.41 -4.44 3.13
N THR A 169 1.23 -4.15 1.84
CA THR A 169 0.10 -3.33 1.37
C THR A 169 -1.24 -4.00 1.64
N GLN A 170 -1.35 -5.32 1.42
CA GLN A 170 -2.57 -6.06 1.79
C GLN A 170 -2.83 -6.03 3.30
N MET A 171 -1.79 -6.16 4.13
CA MET A 171 -1.93 -6.03 5.58
C MET A 171 -2.30 -4.61 6.01
N GLU A 172 -1.76 -3.58 5.35
CA GLU A 172 -2.14 -2.18 5.59
C GLU A 172 -3.60 -1.93 5.21
N GLU A 173 -4.08 -2.46 4.08
CA GLU A 173 -5.48 -2.37 3.67
C GLU A 173 -6.39 -3.08 4.67
N VAL A 174 -6.06 -4.31 5.08
CA VAL A 174 -6.81 -5.05 6.10
C VAL A 174 -6.81 -4.33 7.45
N ASN A 175 -5.67 -3.75 7.84
CA ASN A 175 -5.56 -2.97 9.07
C ASN A 175 -6.39 -1.70 9.00
N GLN A 176 -6.41 -1.01 7.86
CA GLN A 176 -7.24 0.17 7.67
C GLN A 176 -8.73 -0.20 7.72
N GLU A 177 -9.14 -1.29 7.07
CA GLU A 177 -10.51 -1.80 7.16
C GLU A 177 -10.90 -2.15 8.60
N THR A 178 -9.99 -2.76 9.37
CA THR A 178 -10.27 -3.05 10.78
C THR A 178 -10.36 -1.79 11.63
N ILE A 179 -9.53 -0.77 11.36
CA ILE A 179 -9.63 0.54 12.03
C ILE A 179 -10.99 1.18 11.71
N ASP A 180 -11.39 1.23 10.44
CA ASP A 180 -12.65 1.82 10.01
C ASP A 180 -13.86 1.09 10.63
N VAL A 181 -13.81 -0.24 10.71
CA VAL A 181 -14.83 -1.06 11.40
C VAL A 181 -14.87 -0.78 12.89
N MET A 182 -13.71 -0.64 13.54
CA MET A 182 -13.63 -0.35 14.98
C MET A 182 -14.12 1.08 15.29
N GLU A 183 -13.80 2.05 14.44
CA GLU A 183 -14.33 3.42 14.54
C GLU A 183 -15.85 3.46 14.34
N ALA A 184 -16.37 2.71 13.37
CA ALA A 184 -17.81 2.60 13.14
C ALA A 184 -18.54 2.01 14.36
N LYS A 185 -18.00 0.95 14.97
CA LYS A 185 -18.54 0.36 16.22
C LYS A 185 -18.48 1.33 17.40
N LYS A 186 -17.36 2.03 17.57
CA LYS A 186 -17.21 3.04 18.63
C LYS A 186 -18.25 4.15 18.46
N LYS A 187 -18.48 4.61 17.23
CA LYS A 187 -19.49 5.64 16.93
C LYS A 187 -20.92 5.15 17.21
N SER A 188 -21.24 3.89 16.90
CA SER A 188 -22.55 3.32 17.22
C SER A 188 -22.78 3.18 18.72
N GLU A 189 -21.76 2.76 19.48
CA GLU A 189 -21.84 2.64 20.94
C GLU A 189 -21.98 4.00 21.64
N ILE A 190 -21.32 5.03 21.13
CA ILE A 190 -21.47 6.41 21.63
C ILE A 190 -22.89 6.92 21.35
N GLY A 191 -23.41 6.70 20.13
CA GLY A 191 -24.78 7.07 19.78
C GLY A 191 -25.82 6.39 20.67
N LEU A 192 -25.65 5.09 20.95
CA LEU A 192 -26.53 4.34 21.87
C LEU A 192 -26.46 4.87 23.31
N LYS A 193 -25.27 5.28 23.79
CA LYS A 193 -25.13 5.87 25.12
C LYS A 193 -25.77 7.25 25.20
N GLU A 194 -25.58 8.11 24.20
CA GLU A 194 -26.23 9.42 24.14
C GLU A 194 -27.76 9.29 24.10
N GLU A 195 -28.31 8.36 23.32
CA GLU A 195 -29.75 8.06 23.33
C GLU A 195 -30.24 7.61 24.71
N LEU A 196 -29.47 6.75 25.41
CA LEU A 196 -29.83 6.29 26.75
C LEU A 196 -29.83 7.41 27.79
N TYR A 197 -28.85 8.31 27.74
CA TYR A 197 -28.78 9.48 28.63
C TYR A 197 -29.99 10.39 28.43
N VAL A 198 -30.33 10.72 27.18
CA VAL A 198 -31.49 11.56 26.85
C VAL A 198 -32.80 10.93 27.33
N CYS A 199 -32.96 9.61 27.16
CA CYS A 199 -34.15 8.90 27.64
C CYS A 199 -34.24 8.88 29.17
N SER A 200 -33.10 8.72 29.85
CA SER A 200 -33.04 8.74 31.32
C SER A 200 -33.38 10.11 31.91
N ASP A 201 -32.86 11.19 31.32
CA ASP A 201 -33.16 12.57 31.74
C ASP A 201 -34.64 12.92 31.51
N ALA A 202 -35.21 12.49 30.38
CA ALA A 202 -36.64 12.64 30.13
C ALA A 202 -37.47 11.95 31.23
N LYS A 203 -37.10 10.73 31.63
CA LYS A 203 -37.80 9.98 32.67
C LYS A 203 -37.66 10.59 34.07
N ILE A 204 -36.49 11.15 34.39
CA ILE A 204 -36.26 11.87 35.66
C ILE A 204 -37.09 13.16 35.72
N SER A 205 -37.22 13.87 34.59
CA SER A 205 -38.05 15.09 34.51
C SER A 205 -39.54 14.80 34.67
N GLU A 206 -40.02 13.69 34.09
CA GLU A 206 -41.41 13.24 34.20
C GLU A 206 -41.76 12.90 35.66
N ASN A 207 -40.89 12.13 36.33
CA ASN A 207 -41.04 11.79 37.75
C ASN A 207 -41.04 13.01 38.67
N LYS A 208 -40.16 14.00 38.46
CA LYS A 208 -40.14 15.24 39.26
C LYS A 208 -41.45 16.03 39.11
N ARG A 209 -42.01 16.07 37.90
CA ARG A 209 -43.26 16.77 37.64
C ARG A 209 -44.45 16.09 38.32
N GLU A 210 -44.45 14.76 38.40
CA GLU A 210 -45.48 14.02 39.13
C GLU A 210 -45.40 14.24 40.64
N THR A 211 -44.20 14.29 41.24
CA THR A 211 -44.03 14.58 42.67
C THR A 211 -44.48 16.00 43.03
N GLU A 212 -44.16 16.99 42.20
CA GLU A 212 -44.58 18.39 42.42
C GLU A 212 -46.11 18.56 42.39
N ILE A 213 -46.83 17.77 41.57
CA ILE A 213 -48.31 17.77 41.54
C ILE A 213 -48.90 17.15 42.80
N VAL A 214 -48.28 16.09 43.32
CA VAL A 214 -48.73 15.43 44.56
C VAL A 214 -48.55 16.36 45.75
N ASP A 215 -47.41 17.05 45.84
CA ASP A 215 -47.12 18.00 46.92
C ASP A 215 -48.08 19.20 46.88
N ALA A 216 -48.31 19.79 45.70
CA ALA A 216 -49.26 20.90 45.54
C ALA A 216 -50.71 20.53 45.93
N ASN A 217 -51.12 19.29 45.67
CA ASN A 217 -52.45 18.80 46.08
C ASN A 217 -52.55 18.53 47.58
N ALA A 218 -51.45 18.15 48.25
CA ALA A 218 -51.41 17.98 49.70
C ALA A 218 -51.51 19.34 50.42
N ASP A 219 -50.86 20.38 49.91
CA ASP A 219 -50.93 21.73 50.48
C ASP A 219 -52.36 22.32 50.40
N LEU A 220 -53.04 22.13 49.26
CA LEU A 220 -54.45 22.53 49.09
C LEU A 220 -55.41 21.84 50.07
N ALA A 221 -55.14 20.58 50.42
CA ALA A 221 -55.96 19.86 51.41
C ALA A 221 -55.75 20.41 52.84
N THR A 222 -54.54 20.86 53.18
CA THR A 222 -54.25 21.45 54.51
C THR A 222 -54.75 22.88 54.67
N GLU A 223 -54.93 23.64 53.58
CA GLU A 223 -55.60 24.96 53.61
C GLU A 223 -57.12 24.85 53.82
N MET A 224 -57.77 23.79 53.32
CA MET A 224 -59.21 23.58 53.53
C MET A 224 -59.58 23.20 54.97
N GLU A 225 -58.64 22.70 55.77
CA GLU A 225 -58.87 22.34 57.18
C GLU A 225 -58.80 23.56 58.14
N LYS A 226 -58.13 24.66 57.73
CA LYS A 226 -57.95 25.86 58.57
C LYS A 226 -59.12 26.85 58.55
N THR A 227 -60.20 26.57 57.82
CA THR A 227 -61.38 27.47 57.73
C THR A 227 -62.61 26.97 58.49
N ALA A 228 -62.50 25.87 59.25
CA ALA A 228 -63.63 25.29 59.99
C ALA A 228 -63.56 25.44 61.52
N GLU A 229 -62.72 26.34 62.06
CA GLU A 229 -62.56 26.51 63.52
C GLU A 229 -63.35 27.67 64.15
N VAL A 230 -64.08 28.49 63.38
CA VAL A 230 -64.81 29.63 63.99
C VAL A 230 -66.20 29.79 63.42
N GLU A 231 -67.17 29.02 63.96
CA GLU A 231 -68.53 29.52 64.16
C GLU A 231 -69.26 28.68 65.24
N VAL A 232 -69.08 29.12 66.48
CA VAL A 232 -70.11 29.31 67.51
C VAL A 232 -71.23 28.26 67.57
N ALA A 233 -71.07 27.34 68.53
CA ALA A 233 -72.02 27.03 69.59
C ALA A 233 -73.51 26.92 69.23
N LYS A 234 -74.10 25.76 69.53
CA LYS A 234 -74.92 25.58 70.74
C LYS A 234 -75.53 24.18 70.81
N ALA A 235 -75.36 23.59 71.99
CA ALA A 235 -76.30 22.74 72.72
C ALA A 235 -76.71 21.40 72.11
N GLU A 236 -76.73 20.39 73.00
CA GLU A 236 -77.31 19.06 72.80
C GLU A 236 -76.36 18.12 72.02
N THR A 237 -75.87 17.00 72.54
CA THR A 237 -76.46 16.09 73.50
C THR A 237 -75.36 15.14 74.00
N ILE A 238 -75.22 15.04 75.31
CA ILE A 238 -74.23 14.27 76.08
C ILE A 238 -74.45 12.73 75.97
N GLN A 239 -75.10 12.24 74.90
CA GLN A 239 -75.36 10.79 74.71
C GLN A 239 -74.84 10.19 73.39
N GLU A 240 -74.25 10.99 72.49
CA GLU A 240 -73.65 10.46 71.25
C GLU A 240 -72.14 10.15 71.41
N VAL A 241 -71.47 10.76 72.39
CA VAL A 241 -70.02 10.67 72.59
C VAL A 241 -69.60 9.30 73.14
N GLU A 242 -70.44 8.62 73.91
CA GLU A 242 -70.09 7.30 74.48
C GLU A 242 -70.20 6.16 73.46
N HIS A 243 -71.12 6.24 72.49
CA HIS A 243 -71.24 5.23 71.43
C HIS A 243 -70.16 5.41 70.34
N GLN A 244 -69.74 6.65 70.06
CA GLN A 244 -68.64 6.88 69.09
C GLN A 244 -67.27 6.53 69.65
N ASN A 245 -67.01 6.72 70.96
CA ASN A 245 -65.72 6.38 71.55
C ASN A 245 -65.43 4.86 71.57
N ALA A 246 -66.46 4.01 71.74
CA ALA A 246 -66.30 2.55 71.71
C ALA A 246 -65.99 1.99 70.29
N MET A 247 -66.46 2.66 69.23
CA MET A 247 -66.17 2.28 67.84
C MET A 247 -64.78 2.77 67.39
N VAL A 248 -64.31 3.89 67.94
CA VAL A 248 -62.95 4.43 67.69
C VAL A 248 -61.87 3.56 68.34
N ASP A 249 -62.10 3.01 69.53
CA ASP A 249 -61.12 2.12 70.20
C ASP A 249 -61.02 0.73 69.54
N THR A 250 -62.12 0.22 69.01
CA THR A 250 -62.12 -1.03 68.21
C THR A 250 -61.52 -0.82 66.81
N ALA A 251 -61.67 0.36 66.21
CA ALA A 251 -61.00 0.73 64.97
C ALA A 251 -59.50 0.99 65.15
N LYS A 252 -59.09 1.68 66.23
CA LYS A 252 -57.67 1.94 66.55
C LYS A 252 -56.90 0.65 66.86
N SER A 253 -57.47 -0.25 67.67
CA SER A 253 -56.82 -1.54 67.98
C SER A 253 -56.69 -2.44 66.75
N LYS A 254 -57.68 -2.44 65.84
CA LYS A 254 -57.61 -3.16 64.56
C LYS A 254 -56.60 -2.51 63.59
N ALA A 255 -56.54 -1.18 63.53
CA ALA A 255 -55.58 -0.45 62.71
C ALA A 255 -54.13 -0.59 63.22
N GLU A 256 -53.91 -0.64 64.54
CA GLU A 256 -52.60 -0.89 65.15
C GLU A 256 -52.12 -2.33 64.95
N LEU A 257 -53.03 -3.31 65.00
CA LEU A 257 -52.68 -4.71 64.70
C LEU A 257 -52.35 -4.90 63.22
N LEU A 258 -53.09 -4.25 62.32
CA LEU A 258 -52.82 -4.27 60.88
C LEU A 258 -51.52 -3.53 60.53
N SER A 259 -51.24 -2.37 61.15
CA SER A 259 -50.00 -1.63 60.88
C SER A 259 -48.77 -2.38 61.39
N LYS A 260 -48.82 -2.96 62.60
CA LYS A 260 -47.74 -3.80 63.14
C LYS A 260 -47.51 -5.05 62.29
N ALA A 261 -48.58 -5.68 61.78
CA ALA A 261 -48.46 -6.82 60.86
C ALA A 261 -47.77 -6.42 59.54
N THR A 262 -48.18 -5.30 58.92
CA THR A 262 -47.55 -4.82 57.66
C THR A 262 -46.09 -4.41 57.83
N VAL A 263 -45.73 -3.79 58.97
CA VAL A 263 -44.34 -3.40 59.27
C VAL A 263 -43.47 -4.63 59.54
N GLN A 264 -44.01 -5.65 60.19
CA GLN A 264 -43.30 -6.89 60.45
C GLN A 264 -43.06 -7.70 59.15
N GLU A 265 -44.04 -7.73 58.23
CA GLU A 265 -43.87 -8.33 56.91
C GLU A 265 -42.82 -7.57 56.07
N ALA A 266 -42.88 -6.24 56.04
CA ALA A 266 -41.92 -5.40 55.33
C ALA A 266 -40.48 -5.58 55.86
N ASN A 267 -40.31 -5.64 57.18
CA ASN A 267 -39.00 -5.90 57.79
C ASN A 267 -38.48 -7.33 57.48
N SER A 268 -39.36 -8.33 57.41
CA SER A 268 -38.94 -9.68 57.02
C SER A 268 -38.48 -9.75 55.55
N GLN A 269 -39.14 -9.01 54.66
CA GLN A 269 -38.77 -8.92 53.24
C GLN A 269 -37.46 -8.15 53.04
N LEU A 270 -37.23 -7.08 53.80
CA LEU A 270 -35.97 -6.34 53.76
C LEU A 270 -34.80 -7.23 54.20
N HIS A 271 -34.95 -7.98 55.29
CA HIS A 271 -33.91 -8.92 55.73
C HIS A 271 -33.66 -10.06 54.73
N GLN A 272 -34.68 -10.52 53.99
CA GLN A 272 -34.48 -11.49 52.92
C GLN A 272 -33.72 -10.87 51.73
N LYS A 273 -34.09 -9.66 51.31
CA LYS A 273 -33.39 -8.94 50.24
C LYS A 273 -31.94 -8.61 50.59
N GLU A 274 -31.65 -8.22 51.82
CA GLU A 274 -30.28 -7.98 52.30
C GLU A 274 -29.44 -9.26 52.31
N LYS A 275 -30.01 -10.39 52.72
CA LYS A 275 -29.31 -11.68 52.67
C LYS A 275 -29.02 -12.11 51.23
N VAL A 276 -29.98 -11.98 50.32
CA VAL A 276 -29.79 -12.30 48.90
C VAL A 276 -28.72 -11.41 48.28
N ALA A 277 -28.80 -10.09 48.47
CA ALA A 277 -27.82 -9.14 47.94
C ALA A 277 -26.39 -9.39 48.47
N LYS A 278 -26.27 -9.79 49.74
CA LYS A 278 -24.96 -10.13 50.34
C LYS A 278 -24.41 -11.45 49.80
N THR A 279 -25.27 -12.42 49.48
CA THR A 279 -24.87 -13.71 48.90
C THR A 279 -24.42 -13.52 47.45
N GLU A 280 -25.18 -12.75 46.67
CA GLU A 280 -24.84 -12.39 45.27
C GLU A 280 -23.54 -11.59 45.18
N SER A 281 -23.31 -10.63 46.08
CA SER A 281 -22.05 -9.87 46.13
C SER A 281 -20.85 -10.76 46.46
N TYR A 282 -21.02 -11.77 47.30
CA TYR A 282 -19.97 -12.72 47.66
C TYR A 282 -19.65 -13.68 46.51
N GLU A 283 -20.66 -14.14 45.77
CA GLU A 283 -20.48 -14.95 44.56
C GLU A 283 -19.78 -14.16 43.44
N GLN A 284 -20.16 -12.89 43.24
CA GLN A 284 -19.50 -12.01 42.26
C GLN A 284 -18.02 -11.76 42.59
N ALA A 285 -17.68 -11.59 43.87
CA ALA A 285 -16.28 -11.43 44.30
C ALA A 285 -15.45 -12.69 44.00
N ASN A 286 -15.98 -13.89 44.29
CA ASN A 286 -15.29 -15.15 43.99
C ASN A 286 -15.09 -15.39 42.49
N VAL A 287 -16.06 -14.99 41.66
CA VAL A 287 -15.94 -15.04 40.20
C VAL A 287 -14.87 -14.06 39.71
N ALA A 288 -14.82 -12.84 40.26
CA ALA A 288 -13.81 -11.85 39.91
C ALA A 288 -12.39 -12.32 40.27
N ASP A 289 -12.19 -12.91 41.45
CA ASP A 289 -10.90 -13.47 41.88
C ASP A 289 -10.48 -14.66 41.00
N SER A 290 -11.43 -15.52 40.61
CA SER A 290 -11.16 -16.64 39.70
C SER A 290 -10.75 -16.17 38.30
N ILE A 291 -11.37 -15.10 37.80
CA ILE A 291 -11.02 -14.48 36.50
C ILE A 291 -9.64 -13.82 36.58
N MET A 292 -9.32 -13.10 37.66
CA MET A 292 -8.00 -12.51 37.86
C MET A 292 -6.91 -13.59 37.91
N GLY A 293 -7.10 -14.66 38.69
CA GLY A 293 -6.13 -15.75 38.77
C GLY A 293 -5.89 -16.46 37.43
N LEU A 294 -6.94 -16.66 36.62
CA LEU A 294 -6.80 -17.17 35.26
C LEU A 294 -6.04 -16.20 34.36
N SER A 295 -6.31 -14.89 34.47
CA SER A 295 -5.61 -13.89 33.67
C SER A 295 -4.12 -13.83 34.00
N ASP A 296 -3.72 -13.89 35.27
CA ASP A 296 -2.32 -13.90 35.69
C ASP A 296 -1.59 -15.14 35.17
N ALA A 297 -2.20 -16.32 35.27
CA ALA A 297 -1.65 -17.56 34.73
C ALA A 297 -1.48 -17.51 33.20
N THR A 298 -2.41 -16.86 32.48
CA THR A 298 -2.28 -16.67 31.02
C THR A 298 -1.18 -15.68 30.66
N VAL A 299 -1.04 -14.58 31.41
CA VAL A 299 0.02 -13.58 31.22
C VAL A 299 1.39 -14.21 31.46
N GLU A 300 1.54 -15.01 32.51
CA GLU A 300 2.78 -15.72 32.80
C GLU A 300 3.12 -16.75 31.71
N ALA A 301 2.14 -17.51 31.22
CA ALA A 301 2.33 -18.44 30.12
C ALA A 301 2.76 -17.73 28.81
N ILE A 302 2.17 -16.58 28.52
CA ILE A 302 2.54 -15.74 27.36
C ILE A 302 3.96 -15.21 27.52
N MET A 303 4.32 -14.66 28.69
CA MET A 303 5.67 -14.16 28.99
C MET A 303 6.73 -15.25 28.87
N LYS A 304 6.46 -16.46 29.35
CA LYS A 304 7.38 -17.59 29.25
C LYS A 304 7.58 -18.03 27.79
N ARG A 305 6.50 -18.06 27.01
CA ARG A 305 6.55 -18.42 25.59
C ARG A 305 7.25 -17.35 24.75
N SER A 306 7.02 -16.08 25.04
CA SER A 306 7.68 -14.97 24.35
C SER A 306 9.17 -14.92 24.69
N GLY A 307 9.57 -15.17 25.94
CA GLY A 307 10.97 -15.31 26.35
C GLY A 307 11.67 -16.46 25.62
N ALA A 308 11.07 -17.65 25.60
CA ALA A 308 11.62 -18.80 24.88
C ALA A 308 11.74 -18.55 23.36
N MET A 309 10.80 -17.81 22.79
CA MET A 309 10.84 -17.42 21.38
C MET A 309 11.97 -16.42 21.11
N ALA A 310 12.16 -15.42 21.97
CA ALA A 310 13.26 -14.46 21.88
C ALA A 310 14.63 -15.17 21.94
N ASP A 311 14.81 -16.10 22.88
CA ASP A 311 16.04 -16.90 22.99
C ASP A 311 16.31 -17.74 21.73
N SER A 312 15.27 -18.32 21.14
CA SER A 312 15.40 -19.11 19.91
C SER A 312 15.80 -18.25 18.71
N ILE A 313 15.28 -17.02 18.64
CA ILE A 313 15.62 -16.05 17.59
C ILE A 313 17.07 -15.61 17.75
N MET A 314 17.50 -15.31 18.97
CA MET A 314 18.87 -14.87 19.27
C MET A 314 19.90 -15.96 18.93
N LYS A 315 19.65 -17.21 19.33
CA LYS A 315 20.52 -18.34 18.95
C LYS A 315 20.62 -18.52 17.44
N ARG A 316 19.51 -18.31 16.72
CA ARG A 316 19.50 -18.43 15.26
C ARG A 316 20.20 -17.24 14.59
N SER A 317 20.08 -16.03 15.14
CA SER A 317 20.82 -14.86 14.62
C SER A 317 22.32 -15.02 14.81
N ASP A 318 22.75 -15.51 15.97
CA ASP A 318 24.17 -15.74 16.27
C ASP A 318 24.76 -16.82 15.34
N ALA A 319 24.06 -17.95 15.18
CA ALA A 319 24.46 -19.00 14.26
C ALA A 319 24.53 -18.52 12.80
N MET A 320 23.62 -17.63 12.40
CA MET A 320 23.64 -17.03 11.07
C MET A 320 24.80 -16.05 10.89
N ALA A 321 25.12 -15.25 11.92
CA ALA A 321 26.26 -14.35 11.91
C ALA A 321 27.58 -15.14 11.77
N GLU A 322 27.75 -16.23 12.53
CA GLU A 322 28.91 -17.11 12.42
C GLU A 322 29.02 -17.80 11.05
N ALA A 323 27.88 -18.20 10.46
CA ALA A 323 27.89 -18.78 9.12
C ALA A 323 28.29 -17.76 8.05
N LEU A 324 27.87 -16.49 8.20
CA LEU A 324 28.23 -15.41 7.30
C LEU A 324 29.72 -15.07 7.40
N THR A 325 30.30 -15.00 8.60
CA THR A 325 31.73 -14.74 8.78
C THR A 325 32.58 -15.86 8.20
N LYS A 326 32.24 -17.14 8.46
CA LYS A 326 32.93 -18.28 7.84
C LYS A 326 32.87 -18.23 6.32
N ARG A 327 31.72 -17.84 5.76
CA ARG A 327 31.56 -17.70 4.30
C ARG A 327 32.37 -16.53 3.73
N SER A 328 32.44 -15.40 4.43
CA SER A 328 33.26 -14.27 4.00
C SER A 328 34.74 -14.62 4.01
N ASP A 329 35.21 -15.33 5.05
CA ASP A 329 36.60 -15.74 5.17
C ASP A 329 36.98 -16.73 4.06
N ALA A 330 36.12 -17.73 3.81
CA ALA A 330 36.32 -18.68 2.71
C ALA A 330 36.34 -17.99 1.33
N MET A 331 35.52 -16.95 1.14
CA MET A 331 35.50 -16.18 -0.10
C MET A 331 36.76 -15.32 -0.25
N ALA A 332 37.26 -14.72 0.84
CA ALA A 332 38.51 -13.97 0.84
C ALA A 332 39.71 -14.88 0.50
N GLU A 333 39.77 -16.09 1.07
CA GLU A 333 40.82 -17.07 0.77
C GLU A 333 40.75 -17.54 -0.69
N ALA A 334 39.54 -17.80 -1.21
CA ALA A 334 39.36 -18.19 -2.61
C ALA A 334 39.77 -17.08 -3.59
N LEU A 335 39.50 -15.82 -3.24
CA LEU A 335 39.94 -14.66 -4.02
C LEU A 335 41.46 -14.50 -4.00
N ALA A 336 42.10 -14.68 -2.85
CA ALA A 336 43.56 -14.64 -2.72
C ALA A 336 44.23 -15.73 -3.58
N LYS A 337 43.74 -16.98 -3.51
CA LYS A 337 44.24 -18.07 -4.36
C LYS A 337 44.09 -17.76 -5.85
N ARG A 338 42.99 -17.12 -6.24
CA ARG A 338 42.75 -16.73 -7.64
C ARG A 338 43.65 -15.59 -8.08
N SER A 339 43.94 -14.62 -7.21
CA SER A 339 44.87 -13.54 -7.54
C SER A 339 46.29 -14.07 -7.71
N ASP A 340 46.72 -15.00 -6.85
CA ASP A 340 48.05 -15.61 -6.94
C ASP A 340 48.20 -16.42 -8.23
N ALA A 341 47.20 -17.25 -8.56
CA ALA A 341 47.18 -18.01 -9.82
C ALA A 341 47.18 -17.09 -11.06
N MET A 342 46.50 -15.94 -10.99
CA MET A 342 46.52 -14.95 -12.06
C MET A 342 47.87 -14.26 -12.19
N ALA A 343 48.53 -13.95 -11.07
CA ALA A 343 49.88 -13.39 -11.07
C ALA A 343 50.88 -14.37 -11.71
N GLU A 344 50.84 -15.66 -11.34
CA GLU A 344 51.68 -16.70 -11.97
C GLU A 344 51.40 -16.88 -13.47
N ALA A 345 50.14 -16.79 -13.89
CA ALA A 345 49.80 -16.87 -15.31
C ALA A 345 50.34 -15.67 -16.10
N LEU A 346 50.32 -14.48 -15.49
CA LEU A 346 50.88 -13.27 -16.09
C LEU A 346 52.41 -13.33 -16.18
N THR A 347 53.11 -13.83 -15.15
CA THR A 347 54.57 -13.99 -15.19
C THR A 347 54.98 -14.98 -16.27
N LYS A 348 54.36 -16.16 -16.35
CA LYS A 348 54.62 -17.14 -17.42
C LYS A 348 54.40 -16.56 -18.82
N ARG A 349 53.36 -15.74 -18.99
CA ARG A 349 53.09 -15.06 -20.25
C ARG A 349 54.16 -14.01 -20.57
N SER A 350 54.63 -13.27 -19.57
CA SER A 350 55.72 -12.30 -19.70
C SER A 350 57.00 -13.01 -20.15
N ASP A 351 57.37 -14.11 -19.49
CA ASP A 351 58.57 -14.89 -19.81
C ASP A 351 58.51 -15.45 -21.24
N ALA A 352 57.34 -15.94 -21.68
CA ALA A 352 57.13 -16.40 -23.05
C ALA A 352 57.27 -15.29 -24.10
N ILE A 353 56.84 -14.07 -23.78
CA ILE A 353 57.01 -12.91 -24.66
C ILE A 353 58.50 -12.53 -24.75
N HIS A 354 59.21 -12.50 -23.61
CA HIS A 354 60.65 -12.24 -23.60
C HIS A 354 61.41 -13.27 -24.43
N PHE A 355 61.16 -14.56 -24.21
CA PHE A 355 61.78 -15.63 -24.99
C PHE A 355 61.51 -15.51 -26.50
N ALA A 356 60.29 -15.12 -26.90
CA ALA A 356 59.98 -14.90 -28.30
C ALA A 356 60.77 -13.71 -28.87
N LEU A 357 60.85 -12.60 -28.13
CA LEU A 357 61.60 -11.40 -28.55
C LEU A 357 63.09 -11.69 -28.72
N ASP A 358 63.71 -12.42 -27.79
CA ASP A 358 65.13 -12.83 -27.89
C ASP A 358 65.36 -13.66 -29.16
N GLY A 359 64.45 -14.58 -29.49
CA GLY A 359 64.53 -15.37 -30.72
C GLY A 359 64.38 -14.53 -32.01
N TRP A 360 63.57 -13.47 -32.00
CA TRP A 360 63.49 -12.53 -33.13
C TRP A 360 64.78 -11.71 -33.28
N GLU A 361 65.44 -11.38 -32.18
CA GLU A 361 66.70 -10.63 -32.18
C GLU A 361 67.85 -11.49 -32.75
N GLU A 362 67.95 -12.77 -32.37
CA GLU A 362 68.89 -13.73 -32.97
C GLU A 362 68.67 -13.89 -34.48
N ILE A 363 67.41 -14.04 -34.93
CA ILE A 363 67.09 -14.15 -36.37
C ILE A 363 67.49 -12.87 -37.11
N ALA A 364 67.24 -11.70 -36.52
CA ALA A 364 67.62 -10.42 -37.11
C ALA A 364 69.13 -10.24 -37.20
N GLU A 365 69.89 -10.78 -36.23
CA GLU A 365 71.36 -10.76 -36.24
C GLU A 365 71.93 -11.67 -37.33
N VAL A 366 71.42 -12.89 -37.47
CA VAL A 366 71.80 -13.82 -38.57
C VAL A 366 71.48 -13.22 -39.94
N GLN A 367 70.30 -12.60 -40.12
CA GLN A 367 69.97 -11.93 -41.37
C GLN A 367 70.93 -10.78 -41.69
N ARG A 368 71.36 -10.03 -40.67
CA ARG A 368 72.32 -8.93 -40.83
C ARG A 368 73.69 -9.44 -41.26
N GLU A 369 74.17 -10.54 -40.67
CA GLU A 369 75.41 -11.23 -41.08
C GLU A 369 75.33 -11.78 -42.52
N CYS A 370 74.21 -12.42 -42.88
CA CYS A 370 74.02 -12.95 -44.23
C CYS A 370 73.98 -11.83 -45.29
N MET A 371 73.36 -10.68 -45.00
CA MET A 371 73.39 -9.52 -45.88
C MET A 371 74.80 -8.98 -46.04
N TRP A 372 75.55 -8.85 -44.94
CA TRP A 372 76.93 -8.33 -44.97
C TRP A 372 77.88 -9.22 -45.79
N ASN A 373 77.72 -10.54 -45.71
CA ASN A 373 78.51 -11.48 -46.52
C ASN A 373 78.14 -11.50 -48.01
N ASN A 374 76.91 -11.11 -48.37
CA ASN A 374 76.48 -11.04 -49.78
C ASN A 374 77.03 -9.80 -50.50
N ASP A 375 77.24 -8.70 -49.78
CA ASP A 375 77.81 -7.47 -50.35
C ASP A 375 79.33 -7.57 -50.64
N HIS A 376 80.00 -8.62 -50.13
CA HIS A 376 81.42 -8.90 -50.39
C HIS A 376 81.69 -9.86 -51.56
N LEU A 377 80.65 -10.30 -52.28
CA LEU A 377 80.74 -11.27 -53.38
C LEU A 377 80.51 -10.69 -54.79
N PHE A 378 80.54 -9.36 -54.94
CA PHE A 378 80.49 -8.69 -56.26
C PHE A 378 81.80 -8.01 -56.63
#